data_AF-A0A917HHQ3-F1
#
_entry.id   AF-A0A917HHQ3-F1
#
_cell.length_a   1.000
_cell.length_b   1.000
_cell.length_c   1.000
_cell.angle_alpha   90.00
_cell.angle_beta   90.00
_cell.angle_gamma   90.00
#
_symmetry.space_group_name_H-M   'P 1'
#
loop_
_entity.id
_entity.type
_entity.pdbx_description
1 polymer ?
#
loop_
_entity_poly.entity_id
_entity_poly.type
_entity_poly.pdbx_seq_one_letter_code
_entity_poly.pdbx_strand_id
1 'polypeptide(L)'
;MTKPKLFIGSSREAIKYVNAIHRALNRVAEVTPWHAGAFKANDYAIEALERQLQTCDYAVFVLAADDLVMMRGKAFLAPRDNTVFEMGMFWGRLKRTRVFFLIPEQVSSEREGIAIDEFHLPSDLLGLTVLRYEERSDGNFDAAVNLACDEIADRIRAQGHFPDPAIRAAAYESELKRKQSLLHFFIAFNQNTFSEHEHHPYERLYEAIRNGYDASPLEGYRVTGAALWQADLDGMRQIAGNVGKGRFFPYHTNEGKKEGESPVLVVDAFLNSTMRFLRMGKLVAAGYLLCYPVGKDFVVTVHLAGARTVTDEELGILAERNSELMDTVNYLLGGDSQ
;
A
#
# COMPACT_ATOMS: atom_id res chain seq x y z
N MET A 1 -13.06 -9.55 -10.58
CA MET A 1 -12.80 -8.33 -9.78
C MET A 1 -13.49 -8.49 -8.44
N THR A 2 -12.80 -8.16 -7.35
CA THR A 2 -13.38 -8.08 -6.00
C THR A 2 -14.38 -6.93 -5.94
N LYS A 3 -15.45 -7.06 -5.15
CA LYS A 3 -16.42 -5.98 -5.00
C LYS A 3 -15.88 -4.93 -4.01
N PRO A 4 -16.22 -3.64 -4.16
CA PRO A 4 -15.95 -2.65 -3.13
C PRO A 4 -16.63 -3.02 -1.82
N LYS A 5 -15.97 -2.74 -0.69
CA LYS A 5 -16.52 -2.97 0.64
C LYS A 5 -17.39 -1.81 1.08
N LEU A 6 -18.57 -2.11 1.62
CA LEU A 6 -19.55 -1.10 2.04
C LEU A 6 -20.01 -1.39 3.46
N PHE A 7 -19.88 -0.40 4.34
CA PHE A 7 -20.43 -0.45 5.68
C PHE A 7 -21.84 0.14 5.72
N ILE A 8 -22.76 -0.46 6.51
CA ILE A 8 -24.07 0.16 6.79
C ILE A 8 -24.22 0.42 8.29
N GLY A 9 -24.37 1.69 8.67
CA GLY A 9 -24.64 2.13 10.04
C GLY A 9 -26.08 2.60 10.22
N SER A 10 -26.65 2.38 11.41
CA SER A 10 -27.97 2.91 11.79
C SER A 10 -28.16 2.80 13.29
N SER A 11 -29.27 3.34 13.80
CA SER A 11 -29.83 2.95 15.09
C SER A 11 -30.38 1.52 15.07
N ARG A 12 -30.76 1.00 16.24
CA ARG A 12 -31.37 -0.35 16.36
C ARG A 12 -32.76 -0.40 15.75
N GLU A 13 -33.48 0.70 15.86
CA GLU A 13 -34.84 0.91 15.42
C GLU A 13 -34.96 0.83 13.88
N ALA A 14 -33.87 1.19 13.17
CA ALA A 14 -33.80 1.21 11.72
C ALA A 14 -33.24 -0.06 11.06
N ILE A 15 -33.01 -1.16 11.80
CA ILE A 15 -32.43 -2.42 11.27
C ILE A 15 -33.20 -2.97 10.06
N LYS A 16 -34.52 -2.75 10.01
CA LYS A 16 -35.39 -3.14 8.88
C LYS A 16 -34.94 -2.52 7.55
N TYR A 17 -34.54 -1.23 7.56
CA TYR A 17 -34.01 -0.54 6.40
C TYR A 17 -32.58 -0.99 6.08
N VAL A 18 -31.74 -1.24 7.10
CA VAL A 18 -30.39 -1.78 6.90
C VAL A 18 -30.43 -3.12 6.14
N ASN A 19 -31.34 -4.01 6.53
CA ASN A 19 -31.49 -5.30 5.86
C ASN A 19 -31.96 -5.15 4.39
N ALA A 20 -32.84 -4.18 4.11
CA ALA A 20 -33.28 -3.87 2.75
C ALA A 20 -32.15 -3.29 1.89
N ILE A 21 -31.41 -2.32 2.42
CA ILE A 21 -30.24 -1.72 1.76
C ILE A 21 -29.18 -2.80 1.48
N HIS A 22 -28.94 -3.69 2.45
CA HIS A 22 -28.03 -4.82 2.26
C HIS A 22 -28.46 -5.69 1.08
N ARG A 23 -29.73 -6.12 1.01
CA ARG A 23 -30.23 -6.92 -0.11
C ARG A 23 -30.07 -6.21 -1.45
N ALA A 24 -30.39 -4.92 -1.51
CA ALA A 24 -30.30 -4.12 -2.73
C ALA A 24 -28.84 -3.97 -3.22
N LEU A 25 -27.91 -3.69 -2.32
CA LEU A 25 -26.51 -3.36 -2.67
C LEU A 25 -25.57 -4.57 -2.74
N ASN A 26 -25.97 -5.75 -2.25
CA ASN A 26 -25.13 -6.97 -2.24
C ASN A 26 -24.63 -7.38 -3.63
N ARG A 27 -25.30 -6.99 -4.71
CA ARG A 27 -24.84 -7.27 -6.08
C ARG A 27 -23.62 -6.42 -6.49
N VAL A 28 -23.48 -5.21 -5.96
CA VAL A 28 -22.44 -4.24 -6.37
C VAL A 28 -21.34 -4.06 -5.33
N ALA A 29 -21.58 -4.40 -4.07
CA ALA A 29 -20.63 -4.25 -2.97
C ALA A 29 -20.59 -5.49 -2.06
N GLU A 30 -19.48 -5.68 -1.36
CA GLU A 30 -19.39 -6.53 -0.17
C GLU A 30 -19.92 -5.74 1.02
N VAL A 31 -21.17 -6.02 1.40
CA VAL A 31 -21.89 -5.22 2.39
C VAL A 31 -21.71 -5.82 3.79
N THR A 32 -21.31 -4.99 4.74
CA THR A 32 -21.21 -5.30 6.16
C THR A 32 -22.15 -4.41 6.96
N PRO A 33 -23.36 -4.90 7.31
CA PRO A 33 -24.21 -4.23 8.29
C PRO A 33 -23.55 -4.16 9.66
N TRP A 34 -23.72 -3.06 10.38
CA TRP A 34 -23.15 -2.88 11.72
C TRP A 34 -23.55 -4.01 12.69
N HIS A 35 -24.80 -4.50 12.62
CA HIS A 35 -25.29 -5.57 13.50
C HIS A 35 -24.88 -6.98 13.07
N ALA A 36 -24.23 -7.15 11.92
CA ALA A 36 -23.92 -8.44 11.32
C ALA A 36 -22.40 -8.63 11.12
N GLY A 37 -21.66 -8.70 12.23
CA GLY A 37 -20.25 -9.06 12.24
C GLY A 37 -19.25 -7.90 12.23
N ALA A 38 -19.73 -6.65 12.35
CA ALA A 38 -18.82 -5.50 12.50
C ALA A 38 -18.14 -5.47 13.89
N PHE A 39 -18.81 -5.96 14.94
CA PHE A 39 -18.35 -5.98 16.33
C PHE A 39 -18.05 -7.42 16.77
N LYS A 40 -16.87 -7.67 17.35
CA LYS A 40 -16.54 -8.96 17.97
C LYS A 40 -16.77 -8.89 19.48
N ALA A 41 -16.85 -10.05 20.12
CA ALA A 41 -16.95 -10.12 21.57
C ALA A 41 -15.76 -9.40 22.23
N ASN A 42 -16.04 -8.59 23.26
CA ASN A 42 -15.08 -7.76 24.00
C ASN A 42 -14.46 -6.56 23.24
N ASP A 43 -14.93 -6.23 22.04
CA ASP A 43 -14.52 -4.98 21.40
C ASP A 43 -15.26 -3.77 21.99
N TYR A 44 -14.56 -2.63 22.09
CA TYR A 44 -15.24 -1.35 22.18
C TYR A 44 -15.87 -1.00 20.82
N ALA A 45 -17.07 -0.41 20.86
CA ALA A 45 -17.79 -0.06 19.64
C ALA A 45 -16.96 0.86 18.72
N ILE A 46 -16.25 1.82 19.30
CA ILE A 46 -15.42 2.76 18.54
C ILE A 46 -14.26 2.06 17.81
N GLU A 47 -13.58 1.11 18.46
CA GLU A 47 -12.46 0.36 17.86
C GLU A 47 -12.94 -0.54 16.71
N ALA A 48 -14.14 -1.13 16.86
CA ALA A 48 -14.76 -1.90 15.80
C ALA A 48 -15.07 -1.04 14.57
N LEU A 49 -15.62 0.16 14.79
CA LEU A 49 -15.88 1.12 13.72
C LEU A 49 -14.59 1.61 13.06
N GLU A 50 -13.53 1.89 13.82
CA GLU A 50 -12.22 2.27 13.28
C GLU A 50 -11.65 1.19 12.34
N ARG A 51 -11.83 -0.10 12.67
CA ARG A 51 -11.40 -1.18 11.77
C ARG A 51 -12.23 -1.25 10.49
N GLN A 52 -13.54 -1.02 10.56
CA GLN A 52 -14.36 -0.88 9.35
C GLN A 52 -13.92 0.32 8.52
N LEU A 53 -13.63 1.45 9.17
CA LEU A 53 -13.15 2.68 8.55
C LEU A 53 -11.85 2.50 7.75
N GLN A 54 -10.95 1.62 8.19
CA GLN A 54 -9.70 1.31 7.48
C GLN A 54 -9.89 0.41 6.26
N THR A 55 -11.00 -0.32 6.17
CA THR A 55 -11.16 -1.39 5.17
C THR A 55 -12.32 -1.17 4.20
N CYS A 56 -13.27 -0.31 4.53
CA CYS A 56 -14.41 -0.02 3.67
C CYS A 56 -14.07 1.01 2.59
N ASP A 57 -14.68 0.84 1.42
CA ASP A 57 -14.60 1.78 0.30
C ASP A 57 -15.76 2.80 0.31
N TYR A 58 -16.87 2.43 0.94
CA TYR A 58 -18.10 3.19 1.05
C TYR A 58 -18.77 3.01 2.41
N ALA A 59 -19.63 3.95 2.77
CA ALA A 59 -20.55 3.79 3.89
C ALA A 59 -21.94 4.35 3.58
N VAL A 60 -22.97 3.70 4.13
CA VAL A 60 -24.36 4.13 4.06
C VAL A 60 -24.92 4.23 5.47
N PHE A 61 -25.55 5.34 5.82
CA PHE A 61 -26.16 5.54 7.13
C PHE A 61 -27.67 5.71 7.01
N VAL A 62 -28.44 5.04 7.86
CA VAL A 62 -29.88 5.32 8.00
C VAL A 62 -30.07 6.24 9.20
N LEU A 63 -30.36 7.51 8.90
CA LEU A 63 -30.65 8.54 9.88
C LEU A 63 -32.17 8.55 10.14
N ALA A 64 -32.63 7.61 10.96
CA ALA A 64 -34.05 7.45 11.28
C ALA A 64 -34.54 8.50 12.29
N ALA A 65 -35.84 8.76 12.33
CA ALA A 65 -36.48 9.67 13.28
C ALA A 65 -36.62 9.07 14.68
N ASP A 66 -35.50 8.70 15.30
CA ASP A 66 -35.52 7.92 16.55
C ASP A 66 -35.75 8.79 17.79
N ASP A 67 -35.14 9.97 17.83
CA ASP A 67 -35.14 10.84 19.00
C ASP A 67 -36.10 12.03 18.83
N LEU A 68 -36.83 12.35 19.90
CA LEU A 68 -37.65 13.55 20.01
C LEU A 68 -36.83 14.64 20.73
N VAL A 69 -36.58 15.75 20.05
CA VAL A 69 -35.70 16.81 20.55
C VAL A 69 -36.46 18.13 20.67
N MET A 70 -36.33 18.79 21.82
CA MET A 70 -36.83 20.14 22.05
C MET A 70 -35.73 21.17 21.78
N MET A 71 -35.94 22.05 20.81
CA MET A 71 -35.00 23.12 20.48
C MET A 71 -35.73 24.44 20.31
N ARG A 72 -35.26 25.47 21.02
CA ARG A 72 -35.81 26.83 20.93
C ARG A 72 -37.35 26.88 21.06
N GLY A 73 -37.91 26.01 21.91
CA GLY A 73 -39.35 25.94 22.18
C GLY A 73 -40.17 25.14 21.16
N LYS A 74 -39.55 24.51 20.16
CA LYS A 74 -40.21 23.63 19.18
C LYS A 74 -39.75 22.18 19.35
N ALA A 75 -40.62 21.25 19.01
CA ALA A 75 -40.32 19.81 19.01
C ALA A 75 -39.97 19.34 17.60
N PHE A 76 -38.90 18.55 17.49
CA PHE A 76 -38.38 18.01 16.24
C PHE A 76 -38.12 16.52 16.40
N LEU A 77 -38.20 15.80 15.29
CA LEU A 77 -37.66 14.44 15.22
C LEU A 77 -36.26 14.48 14.64
N ALA A 78 -35.32 13.77 15.26
CA ALA A 78 -33.92 13.81 14.88
C ALA A 78 -33.33 12.38 14.82
N PRO A 79 -32.27 12.19 14.02
CA PRO A 79 -31.48 10.99 14.13
C PRO A 79 -30.73 10.94 15.44
N ARG A 80 -30.47 9.70 15.89
CA ARG A 80 -29.66 9.46 17.07
C ARG A 80 -28.27 10.07 16.89
N ASP A 81 -27.82 10.78 17.91
CA ASP A 81 -26.53 11.48 17.95
C ASP A 81 -25.34 10.57 17.58
N ASN A 82 -25.29 9.36 18.11
CA ASN A 82 -24.26 8.37 17.80
C ASN A 82 -24.22 8.04 16.31
N THR A 83 -25.37 7.86 15.66
CA THR A 83 -25.40 7.53 14.22
C THR A 83 -24.88 8.69 13.37
N VAL A 84 -25.15 9.94 13.78
CA VAL A 84 -24.58 11.14 13.12
C VAL A 84 -23.08 11.23 13.34
N PHE A 85 -22.61 10.95 14.57
CA PHE A 85 -21.18 10.93 14.91
C PHE A 85 -20.42 9.88 14.11
N GLU A 86 -20.92 8.64 14.07
CA GLU A 86 -20.35 7.53 13.30
C GLU A 86 -20.28 7.88 11.81
N MET A 87 -21.36 8.41 11.24
CA MET A 87 -21.36 8.90 9.86
C MET A 87 -20.25 9.95 9.64
N GLY A 88 -20.09 10.89 10.57
CA GLY A 88 -19.03 11.90 10.53
C GLY A 88 -17.62 11.29 10.50
N MET A 89 -17.36 10.23 11.25
CA MET A 89 -16.08 9.50 11.21
C MET A 89 -15.78 8.93 9.82
N PHE A 90 -16.77 8.25 9.22
CA PHE A 90 -16.65 7.73 7.85
C PHE A 90 -16.45 8.86 6.85
N TRP A 91 -17.11 9.99 7.06
CA TRP A 91 -17.02 11.14 6.17
C TRP A 91 -15.62 11.78 6.18
N GLY A 92 -14.99 11.86 7.35
CA GLY A 92 -13.62 12.35 7.51
C GLY A 92 -12.60 11.54 6.70
N ARG A 93 -12.78 10.22 6.68
CA ARG A 93 -11.90 9.27 5.97
C ARG A 93 -12.19 9.17 4.48
N LEU A 94 -13.41 8.74 4.14
CA LEU A 94 -13.81 8.35 2.78
C LEU A 94 -14.21 9.56 1.91
N LYS A 95 -14.39 10.72 2.55
CA LYS A 95 -14.89 11.96 1.94
C LYS A 95 -16.33 11.83 1.45
N ARG A 96 -16.90 12.97 1.06
CA ARG A 96 -18.34 13.09 0.76
C ARG A 96 -18.87 12.31 -0.41
N THR A 97 -18.02 11.93 -1.35
CA THR A 97 -18.48 11.21 -2.54
C THR A 97 -18.71 9.73 -2.31
N ARG A 98 -18.39 9.22 -1.10
CA ARG A 98 -18.39 7.80 -0.74
C ARG A 98 -19.14 7.48 0.55
N VAL A 99 -19.67 8.50 1.22
CA VAL A 99 -20.54 8.34 2.39
C VAL A 99 -21.91 8.86 2.03
N PHE A 100 -22.90 7.98 2.11
CA PHE A 100 -24.29 8.27 1.83
C PHE A 100 -25.09 8.17 3.12
N PHE A 101 -26.18 8.92 3.18
CA PHE A 101 -27.13 8.76 4.27
C PHE A 101 -28.55 8.92 3.75
N LEU A 102 -29.46 8.13 4.32
CA LEU A 102 -30.87 8.15 4.02
C LEU A 102 -31.61 8.74 5.22
N ILE A 103 -32.57 9.61 4.93
CA ILE A 103 -33.47 10.20 5.91
C ILE A 103 -34.92 9.79 5.59
N PRO A 104 -35.84 9.84 6.56
CA PRO A 104 -37.26 9.63 6.26
C PRO A 104 -37.73 10.66 5.23
N GLU A 105 -38.52 10.20 4.25
CA GLU A 105 -39.13 11.09 3.28
C GLU A 105 -40.13 12.05 3.94
N GLN A 106 -40.88 11.52 4.91
CA GLN A 106 -41.81 12.25 5.75
C GLN A 106 -41.69 11.77 7.20
N VAL A 107 -41.96 12.66 8.14
CA VAL A 107 -42.06 12.31 9.56
C VAL A 107 -43.46 12.60 10.08
N SER A 108 -43.89 11.86 11.10
CA SER A 108 -45.19 12.08 11.73
C SER A 108 -45.32 13.52 12.23
N SER A 109 -46.49 14.13 12.00
CA SER A 109 -46.82 15.48 12.51
C SER A 109 -47.03 15.51 14.03
N GLU A 110 -47.10 14.34 14.67
CA GLU A 110 -47.26 14.20 16.12
C GLU A 110 -46.52 12.96 16.62
N ARG A 111 -45.85 13.06 17.77
CA ARG A 111 -45.29 11.90 18.49
C ARG A 111 -45.54 12.08 19.98
N GLU A 112 -46.07 11.05 20.63
CA GLU A 112 -46.33 11.05 22.08
C GLU A 112 -47.18 12.25 22.56
N GLY A 113 -48.16 12.69 21.75
CA GLY A 113 -49.01 13.84 22.07
C GLY A 113 -48.38 15.21 21.83
N ILE A 114 -47.19 15.25 21.21
CA ILE A 114 -46.44 16.48 20.93
C ILE A 114 -46.43 16.72 19.43
N ALA A 115 -46.89 17.92 19.02
CA ALA A 115 -46.83 18.35 17.63
C ALA A 115 -45.38 18.51 17.17
N ILE A 116 -45.02 17.87 16.07
CA ILE A 116 -43.68 17.87 15.49
C ILE A 116 -43.62 18.92 14.39
N ASP A 117 -42.60 19.79 14.44
CA ASP A 117 -42.40 20.85 13.44
C ASP A 117 -41.82 20.24 12.15
N GLU A 118 -40.66 19.58 12.25
CA GLU A 118 -39.97 18.94 11.11
C GLU A 118 -38.96 17.88 11.57
N PHE A 119 -38.35 17.21 10.58
CA PHE A 119 -37.18 16.37 10.80
C PHE A 119 -35.92 17.23 10.86
N HIS A 120 -35.25 17.22 12.01
CA HIS A 120 -34.05 18.02 12.24
C HIS A 120 -32.77 17.31 11.80
N LEU A 121 -31.94 18.05 11.06
CA LEU A 121 -30.56 17.71 10.75
C LEU A 121 -29.65 18.91 11.07
N PRO A 122 -28.35 18.66 11.37
CA PRO A 122 -27.34 19.71 11.39
C PRO A 122 -27.40 20.58 10.12
N SER A 123 -27.31 21.90 10.28
CA SER A 123 -27.52 22.85 9.18
C SER A 123 -26.54 22.66 8.01
N ASP A 124 -25.32 22.23 8.28
CA ASP A 124 -24.32 21.92 7.25
C ASP A 124 -24.72 20.73 6.36
N LEU A 125 -25.62 19.85 6.82
CA LEU A 125 -26.15 18.73 6.04
C LEU A 125 -27.33 19.13 5.15
N LEU A 126 -28.05 20.22 5.47
CA LEU A 126 -29.26 20.63 4.76
C LEU A 126 -28.99 21.06 3.31
N GLY A 127 -27.76 21.47 2.99
CA GLY A 127 -27.35 21.85 1.63
C GLY A 127 -27.00 20.68 0.72
N LEU A 128 -27.03 19.44 1.22
CA LEU A 128 -26.73 18.25 0.43
C LEU A 128 -27.99 17.70 -0.23
N THR A 129 -27.82 17.12 -1.43
CA THR A 129 -28.84 16.25 -2.01
C THR A 129 -28.91 14.97 -1.17
N VAL A 130 -29.89 14.91 -0.28
CA VAL A 130 -30.10 13.79 0.64
C VAL A 130 -30.90 12.68 -0.02
N LEU A 131 -30.53 11.43 0.28
CA LEU A 131 -31.32 10.27 -0.13
C LEU A 131 -32.45 10.06 0.88
N ARG A 132 -33.57 9.51 0.42
CA ARG A 132 -34.77 9.34 1.24
C ARG A 132 -35.23 7.90 1.26
N TYR A 133 -35.89 7.50 2.34
CA TYR A 133 -36.64 6.25 2.43
C TYR A 133 -38.10 6.52 2.79
N GLU A 134 -39.00 5.69 2.27
CA GLU A 134 -40.44 5.76 2.58
C GLU A 134 -40.79 5.01 3.87
N GLU A 135 -41.68 5.56 4.68
CA GLU A 135 -42.38 4.79 5.72
C GLU A 135 -43.66 4.18 5.15
N ARG A 136 -43.55 2.95 4.64
CA ARG A 136 -44.65 2.29 3.94
C ARG A 136 -45.58 1.54 4.88
N SER A 137 -46.88 1.67 4.65
CA SER A 137 -47.94 0.96 5.41
C SER A 137 -47.98 -0.54 5.14
N ASP A 138 -47.48 -0.99 3.98
CA ASP A 138 -47.39 -2.41 3.59
C ASP A 138 -46.15 -3.12 4.17
N GLY A 139 -45.26 -2.39 4.86
CA GLY A 139 -44.02 -2.95 5.42
C GLY A 139 -42.98 -3.38 4.38
N ASN A 140 -43.12 -2.98 3.11
CA ASN A 140 -42.18 -3.35 2.05
C ASN A 140 -40.91 -2.47 2.08
N PHE A 141 -39.98 -2.80 2.98
CA PHE A 141 -38.75 -2.04 3.15
C PHE A 141 -37.82 -2.08 1.94
N ASP A 142 -37.88 -3.12 1.10
CA ASP A 142 -37.10 -3.19 -0.14
C ASP A 142 -37.55 -2.10 -1.13
N ALA A 143 -38.86 -1.94 -1.31
CA ALA A 143 -39.40 -0.84 -2.11
C ALA A 143 -39.08 0.53 -1.49
N ALA A 144 -39.15 0.65 -0.16
CA ALA A 144 -38.93 1.90 0.55
C ALA A 144 -37.53 2.53 0.33
N VAL A 145 -36.50 1.70 0.10
CA VAL A 145 -35.11 2.16 -0.07
C VAL A 145 -34.63 2.04 -1.51
N ASN A 146 -35.45 1.50 -2.43
CA ASN A 146 -34.98 1.09 -3.76
C ASN A 146 -34.38 2.25 -4.54
N LEU A 147 -35.06 3.40 -4.57
CA LEU A 147 -34.61 4.57 -5.33
C LEU A 147 -33.25 5.09 -4.83
N ALA A 148 -33.08 5.15 -3.50
CA ALA A 148 -31.82 5.54 -2.88
C ALA A 148 -30.70 4.53 -3.15
N CYS A 149 -31.02 3.23 -3.10
CA CYS A 149 -30.06 2.17 -3.37
C CYS A 149 -29.60 2.14 -4.83
N ASP A 150 -30.49 2.43 -5.78
CA ASP A 150 -30.13 2.53 -7.19
C ASP A 150 -29.12 3.68 -7.43
N GLU A 151 -29.34 4.85 -6.84
CA GLU A 151 -28.40 5.97 -6.92
C GLU A 151 -27.04 5.63 -6.28
N ILE A 152 -27.06 5.00 -5.09
CA ILE A 152 -25.82 4.54 -4.43
C ILE A 152 -25.09 3.52 -5.30
N ALA A 153 -25.79 2.56 -5.89
CA ALA A 153 -25.21 1.54 -6.74
C ALA A 153 -24.52 2.13 -7.97
N ASP A 154 -25.12 3.14 -8.60
CA ASP A 154 -24.53 3.84 -9.74
C ASP A 154 -23.26 4.60 -9.33
N ARG A 155 -23.26 5.24 -8.15
CA ARG A 155 -22.05 5.88 -7.61
C ARG A 155 -20.94 4.88 -7.35
N ILE A 156 -21.25 3.71 -6.79
CA ILE A 156 -20.28 2.64 -6.53
C ILE A 156 -19.67 2.12 -7.84
N ARG A 157 -20.51 1.85 -8.85
CA ARG A 157 -20.06 1.40 -10.18
C ARG A 157 -19.14 2.43 -10.85
N ALA A 158 -19.45 3.72 -10.71
CA ALA A 158 -18.66 4.79 -11.32
C ALA A 158 -17.30 5.02 -10.62
N GLN A 159 -17.24 4.91 -9.30
CA GLN A 159 -16.06 5.29 -8.51
C GLN A 159 -15.16 4.11 -8.09
N GLY A 160 -15.66 2.87 -8.09
CA GLY A 160 -14.89 1.68 -7.72
C GLY A 160 -14.32 1.72 -6.29
N HIS A 161 -13.20 1.03 -6.07
CA HIS A 161 -12.51 1.02 -4.76
C HIS A 161 -12.03 2.41 -4.32
N PHE A 162 -11.88 2.60 -3.02
CA PHE A 162 -11.40 3.83 -2.42
C PHE A 162 -9.89 3.95 -2.61
N PRO A 163 -9.41 4.99 -3.32
CA PRO A 163 -7.98 5.18 -3.55
C PRO A 163 -7.35 5.84 -2.31
N ASP A 164 -6.98 5.02 -1.33
CA ASP A 164 -6.44 5.50 -0.05
C ASP A 164 -5.27 6.48 -0.23
N PRO A 165 -5.42 7.75 0.18
CA PRO A 165 -4.36 8.75 0.08
C PRO A 165 -3.06 8.34 0.77
N ALA A 166 -3.12 7.62 1.89
CA ALA A 166 -1.94 7.19 2.63
C ALA A 166 -1.15 6.13 1.84
N ILE A 167 -1.84 5.14 1.27
CA ILE A 167 -1.23 4.11 0.42
C ILE A 167 -0.63 4.75 -0.84
N ARG A 168 -1.34 5.69 -1.47
CA ARG A 168 -0.83 6.39 -2.67
C ARG A 168 0.38 7.25 -2.34
N ALA A 169 0.37 7.96 -1.21
CA ALA A 169 1.51 8.76 -0.77
C ALA A 169 2.74 7.89 -0.53
N ALA A 170 2.58 6.76 0.17
CA ALA A 170 3.66 5.80 0.39
C ALA A 170 4.21 5.23 -0.93
N ALA A 171 3.32 4.91 -1.87
CA ALA A 171 3.71 4.44 -3.21
C ALA A 171 4.52 5.51 -3.98
N TYR A 172 4.07 6.76 -3.97
CA TYR A 172 4.80 7.87 -4.62
C TYR A 172 6.14 8.15 -3.94
N GLU A 173 6.21 8.09 -2.61
CA GLU A 173 7.48 8.27 -1.89
C GLU A 173 8.47 7.16 -2.26
N SER A 174 8.00 5.92 -2.34
CA SER A 174 8.78 4.77 -2.79
C SER A 174 9.29 4.95 -4.23
N GLU A 175 8.43 5.42 -5.14
CA GLU A 175 8.81 5.69 -6.53
C GLU A 175 9.83 6.84 -6.62
N LEU A 176 9.64 7.91 -5.84
CA LEU A 176 10.55 9.05 -5.81
C LEU A 176 11.95 8.64 -5.33
N LYS A 177 12.05 7.83 -4.27
CA LYS A 177 13.32 7.28 -3.79
C LYS A 177 14.04 6.48 -4.87
N ARG A 178 13.32 5.62 -5.60
CA ARG A 178 13.88 4.84 -6.71
C ARG A 178 14.43 5.75 -7.82
N LYS A 179 13.70 6.79 -8.21
CA LYS A 179 14.15 7.78 -9.21
C LYS A 179 15.35 8.60 -8.72
N GLN A 180 15.41 8.95 -7.44
CA GLN A 180 16.56 9.64 -6.85
C GLN A 180 17.83 8.77 -6.89
N SER A 181 17.71 7.48 -6.59
CA SER A 181 18.81 6.53 -6.68
C SER A 181 19.40 6.44 -8.10
N LEU A 182 18.54 6.37 -9.12
CA LEU A 182 18.97 6.43 -10.53
C LEU A 182 19.60 7.76 -10.91
N LEU A 183 19.04 8.87 -10.43
CA LEU A 183 19.63 10.18 -10.65
C LEU A 183 21.04 10.26 -10.04
N HIS A 184 21.23 9.79 -8.80
CA HIS A 184 22.54 9.72 -8.16
C HIS A 184 23.52 8.83 -8.94
N PHE A 185 23.05 7.69 -9.46
CA PHE A 185 23.83 6.86 -10.37
C PHE A 185 24.31 7.66 -11.58
N PHE A 186 23.40 8.33 -12.32
CA PHE A 186 23.77 9.08 -13.53
C PHE A 186 24.66 10.28 -13.23
N ILE A 187 24.44 10.98 -12.12
CA ILE A 187 25.29 12.07 -11.66
C ILE A 187 26.70 11.53 -11.43
N ALA A 188 26.87 10.47 -10.65
CA ALA A 188 28.17 9.86 -10.38
C ALA A 188 28.84 9.30 -11.65
N PHE A 189 28.05 8.73 -12.57
CA PHE A 189 28.54 8.22 -13.84
C PHE A 189 29.08 9.33 -14.76
N ASN A 190 28.48 10.53 -14.71
CA ASN A 190 28.78 11.64 -15.62
C ASN A 190 29.70 12.73 -15.03
N GLN A 191 29.72 12.96 -13.71
CA GLN A 191 30.36 14.15 -13.11
C GLN A 191 31.86 14.04 -12.83
N ASN A 192 32.54 12.96 -13.22
CA ASN A 192 33.96 12.80 -12.92
C ASN A 192 34.87 13.16 -14.11
N THR A 193 35.40 14.38 -14.10
CA THR A 193 36.64 14.77 -14.79
C THR A 193 37.84 14.15 -14.05
N PHE A 194 38.31 12.98 -14.49
CA PHE A 194 39.59 12.43 -14.03
C PHE A 194 40.66 12.56 -15.12
N SER A 195 41.90 12.70 -14.65
CA SER A 195 43.12 12.93 -15.44
C SER A 195 43.35 11.88 -16.52
N GLU A 196 43.95 12.29 -17.62
CA GLU A 196 44.19 11.55 -18.88
C GLU A 196 44.92 10.19 -18.75
N HIS A 197 45.32 9.77 -17.56
CA HIS A 197 46.14 8.58 -17.35
C HIS A 197 45.48 7.69 -16.29
N GLU A 198 45.08 6.48 -16.73
CA GLU A 198 44.53 5.37 -15.94
C GLU A 198 43.16 5.64 -15.28
N HIS A 199 42.05 5.25 -15.93
CA HIS A 199 40.97 4.44 -15.34
C HIS A 199 39.88 4.14 -16.39
N HIS A 200 39.61 2.84 -16.57
CA HIS A 200 38.70 2.23 -17.56
C HIS A 200 37.23 2.69 -17.37
N PRO A 201 36.35 2.65 -18.40
CA PRO A 201 34.90 2.88 -18.25
C PRO A 201 34.23 2.10 -17.12
N TYR A 202 34.82 0.97 -16.69
CA TYR A 202 34.32 0.14 -15.60
C TYR A 202 34.51 0.74 -14.20
N GLU A 203 35.55 1.56 -13.98
CA GLU A 203 35.72 2.25 -12.68
C GLU A 203 34.67 3.35 -12.50
N ARG A 204 34.30 4.04 -13.59
CA ARG A 204 33.16 4.97 -13.59
C ARG A 204 31.85 4.28 -13.26
N LEU A 205 31.62 3.13 -13.89
CA LEU A 205 30.42 2.33 -13.66
C LEU A 205 30.35 1.81 -12.22
N TYR A 206 31.47 1.34 -11.67
CA TYR A 206 31.56 0.91 -10.27
C TYR A 206 31.19 2.05 -9.30
N GLU A 207 31.79 3.23 -9.44
CA GLU A 207 31.51 4.37 -8.56
C GLU A 207 30.04 4.81 -8.66
N ALA A 208 29.48 4.80 -9.88
CA ALA A 208 28.08 5.08 -10.11
C ALA A 208 27.15 4.06 -9.41
N ILE A 209 27.45 2.76 -9.53
CA ILE A 209 26.70 1.69 -8.84
C ILE A 209 26.78 1.91 -7.32
N ARG A 210 27.97 2.13 -6.78
CA ARG A 210 28.16 2.30 -5.32
C ARG A 210 27.33 3.46 -4.77
N ASN A 211 27.26 4.57 -5.50
CA ASN A 211 26.56 5.78 -5.07
C ASN A 211 25.05 5.74 -5.37
N GLY A 212 24.65 5.03 -6.42
CA GLY A 212 23.25 4.88 -6.81
C GLY A 212 22.52 3.74 -6.10
N TYR A 213 23.23 2.80 -5.48
CA TYR A 213 22.62 1.64 -4.83
C TYR A 213 21.87 2.03 -3.56
N ASP A 214 20.58 1.68 -3.49
CA ASP A 214 19.70 2.01 -2.39
C ASP A 214 19.66 0.90 -1.35
N ALA A 215 20.32 1.13 -0.21
CA ALA A 215 20.30 0.24 0.94
C ALA A 215 19.18 0.57 1.95
N SER A 216 18.34 1.58 1.71
CA SER A 216 17.30 2.03 2.63
C SER A 216 16.22 1.00 3.01
N PRO A 217 15.92 -0.05 2.21
CA PRO A 217 15.06 -1.15 2.68
C PRO A 217 15.63 -1.87 3.90
N LEU A 218 16.95 -1.81 4.11
CA LEU A 218 17.62 -2.42 5.25
C LEU A 218 17.99 -1.34 6.27
N GLU A 219 17.15 -1.19 7.29
CA GLU A 219 17.39 -0.18 8.33
C GLU A 219 18.77 -0.35 9.01
N GLY A 220 19.55 0.73 9.07
CA GLY A 220 20.89 0.74 9.65
C GLY A 220 21.98 0.13 8.77
N TYR A 221 21.68 -0.18 7.50
CA TYR A 221 22.67 -0.62 6.53
C TYR A 221 23.20 0.51 5.67
N ARG A 222 24.45 0.35 5.23
CA ARG A 222 25.08 1.21 4.23
C ARG A 222 25.88 0.39 3.24
N VAL A 223 26.04 0.94 2.04
CA VAL A 223 26.99 0.42 1.05
C VAL A 223 28.41 0.70 1.54
N THR A 224 29.25 -0.33 1.56
CA THR A 224 30.66 -0.26 1.98
C THR A 224 31.63 -0.52 0.83
N GLY A 225 31.16 -1.17 -0.23
CA GLY A 225 31.93 -1.40 -1.42
C GLY A 225 31.11 -2.00 -2.53
N ALA A 226 31.69 -1.99 -3.72
CA ALA A 226 31.18 -2.67 -4.88
C ALA A 226 32.33 -3.07 -5.80
N ALA A 227 32.09 -4.01 -6.69
CA ALA A 227 33.06 -4.40 -7.71
C ALA A 227 32.36 -4.94 -8.95
N LEU A 228 33.03 -4.80 -10.09
CA LEU A 228 32.64 -5.40 -11.34
C LEU A 228 33.56 -6.57 -11.65
N TRP A 229 32.95 -7.69 -12.02
CA TRP A 229 33.62 -8.91 -12.40
C TRP A 229 33.25 -9.24 -13.84
N GLN A 230 34.23 -9.66 -14.63
CA GLN A 230 34.05 -10.04 -16.03
C GLN A 230 34.47 -11.50 -16.24
N ALA A 231 33.72 -12.20 -17.08
CA ALA A 231 34.04 -13.51 -17.57
C ALA A 231 35.32 -13.46 -18.42
N ASP A 232 36.21 -14.40 -18.16
CA ASP A 232 37.44 -14.69 -18.89
C ASP A 232 37.35 -16.15 -19.40
N LEU A 233 38.36 -16.64 -20.10
CA LEU A 233 38.33 -17.99 -20.70
C LEU A 233 38.08 -19.13 -19.69
N ASP A 234 38.61 -19.01 -18.48
CA ASP A 234 38.61 -20.08 -17.47
C ASP A 234 38.04 -19.67 -16.12
N GLY A 235 37.48 -18.46 -15.99
CA GLY A 235 36.93 -17.98 -14.74
C GLY A 235 36.42 -16.54 -14.75
N MET A 236 36.20 -15.99 -13.55
CA MET A 236 35.74 -14.61 -13.32
C MET A 236 36.89 -13.75 -12.79
N ARG A 237 37.17 -12.62 -13.44
CA ARG A 237 38.19 -11.65 -13.04
C ARG A 237 37.56 -10.37 -12.50
N GLN A 238 38.08 -9.85 -11.39
CA GLN A 238 37.71 -8.51 -10.93
C GLN A 238 38.38 -7.47 -11.83
N ILE A 239 37.58 -6.53 -12.37
CA ILE A 239 38.03 -5.53 -13.34
C ILE A 239 37.84 -4.08 -12.88
N ALA A 240 36.99 -3.84 -11.87
CA ALA A 240 36.81 -2.53 -11.25
C ALA A 240 36.29 -2.63 -9.81
N GLY A 241 36.55 -1.60 -8.99
CA GLY A 241 35.97 -1.47 -7.64
C GLY A 241 36.93 -1.61 -6.46
N ASN A 242 36.40 -1.35 -5.26
CA ASN A 242 37.18 -1.27 -4.03
C ASN A 242 37.24 -2.57 -3.22
N VAL A 243 36.62 -3.64 -3.70
CA VAL A 243 36.58 -4.96 -3.08
C VAL A 243 37.05 -6.02 -4.07
N GLY A 244 37.76 -7.03 -3.57
CA GLY A 244 38.25 -8.11 -4.43
C GLY A 244 39.31 -7.69 -5.48
N LYS A 245 40.00 -6.55 -5.27
CA LYS A 245 41.01 -6.02 -6.21
C LYS A 245 42.01 -7.09 -6.67
N GLY A 246 42.12 -7.26 -7.98
CA GLY A 246 43.08 -8.17 -8.62
C GLY A 246 42.77 -9.67 -8.46
N ARG A 247 41.59 -10.04 -7.92
CA ARG A 247 41.21 -11.45 -7.76
C ARG A 247 40.73 -12.06 -9.07
N PHE A 248 40.97 -13.36 -9.18
CA PHE A 248 40.50 -14.24 -10.24
C PHE A 248 39.95 -15.53 -9.62
N PHE A 249 38.80 -16.00 -10.11
CA PHE A 249 38.16 -17.22 -9.64
C PHE A 249 37.86 -18.15 -10.82
N PRO A 250 38.55 -19.31 -10.94
CA PRO A 250 38.23 -20.31 -11.94
C PRO A 250 36.77 -20.79 -11.87
N TYR A 251 36.16 -21.19 -12.99
CA TYR A 251 34.77 -21.68 -12.99
C TYR A 251 34.53 -22.91 -12.11
N HIS A 252 35.54 -23.77 -11.96
CA HIS A 252 35.50 -24.95 -11.12
C HIS A 252 35.77 -24.67 -9.63
N THR A 253 35.90 -23.40 -9.21
CA THR A 253 36.26 -23.03 -7.82
C THR A 253 35.27 -23.55 -6.76
N ASN A 254 34.03 -23.82 -7.15
CA ASN A 254 33.01 -24.36 -6.24
C ASN A 254 32.86 -25.89 -6.34
N GLU A 255 33.55 -26.56 -7.27
CA GLU A 255 33.54 -28.02 -7.37
C GLU A 255 34.25 -28.65 -6.17
N GLY A 256 33.62 -29.66 -5.56
CA GLY A 256 34.20 -30.40 -4.43
C GLY A 256 34.14 -29.71 -3.06
N LYS A 257 33.48 -28.55 -2.95
CA LYS A 257 33.21 -27.93 -1.63
C LYS A 257 32.30 -28.79 -0.79
N LYS A 258 32.65 -28.98 0.49
CA LYS A 258 31.87 -29.75 1.45
C LYS A 258 30.64 -28.97 1.93
N GLU A 259 29.64 -29.70 2.40
CA GLU A 259 28.45 -29.15 3.04
C GLU A 259 28.87 -28.27 4.25
N GLY A 260 28.60 -26.97 4.17
CA GLY A 260 29.02 -25.97 5.18
C GLY A 260 30.12 -24.99 4.73
N GLU A 261 30.80 -25.23 3.61
CA GLU A 261 31.75 -24.26 3.04
C GLU A 261 31.01 -23.22 2.19
N SER A 262 31.32 -21.93 2.39
CA SER A 262 30.70 -20.86 1.61
C SER A 262 31.18 -20.88 0.15
N PRO A 263 30.27 -20.96 -0.84
CA PRO A 263 30.65 -20.89 -2.25
C PRO A 263 31.20 -19.50 -2.61
N VAL A 264 32.01 -19.44 -3.67
CA VAL A 264 32.38 -18.18 -4.30
C VAL A 264 31.17 -17.70 -5.08
N LEU A 265 30.42 -16.78 -4.49
CA LEU A 265 29.15 -16.32 -5.02
C LEU A 265 29.24 -15.63 -6.38
N VAL A 266 30.37 -15.01 -6.71
CA VAL A 266 30.54 -14.37 -8.02
C VAL A 266 30.42 -15.42 -9.14
N VAL A 267 31.11 -16.56 -8.98
CA VAL A 267 31.06 -17.67 -9.95
C VAL A 267 29.68 -18.33 -9.94
N ASP A 268 29.11 -18.53 -8.75
CA ASP A 268 27.80 -19.17 -8.61
C ASP A 268 26.65 -18.32 -9.21
N ALA A 269 26.66 -17.00 -8.97
CA ALA A 269 25.69 -16.08 -9.56
C ALA A 269 25.83 -16.00 -11.09
N PHE A 270 27.08 -16.00 -11.59
CA PHE A 270 27.36 -16.01 -13.03
C PHE A 270 26.81 -17.27 -13.72
N LEU A 271 27.25 -18.45 -13.27
CA LEU A 271 26.93 -19.72 -13.91
C LEU A 271 25.43 -20.05 -13.86
N ASN A 272 24.74 -19.67 -12.78
CA ASN A 272 23.30 -19.92 -12.65
C ASN A 272 22.44 -18.76 -13.15
N SER A 273 23.04 -17.64 -13.58
CA SER A 273 22.34 -16.41 -13.97
C SER A 273 21.27 -15.98 -12.95
N THR A 274 21.55 -16.17 -11.67
CA THR A 274 20.64 -15.84 -10.56
C THR A 274 21.34 -14.97 -9.55
N MET A 275 20.60 -14.01 -8.99
CA MET A 275 21.12 -13.21 -7.89
C MET A 275 21.45 -14.11 -6.71
N ARG A 276 22.61 -13.88 -6.09
CA ARG A 276 23.03 -14.57 -4.86
C ARG A 276 23.39 -13.59 -3.78
N PHE A 277 23.16 -13.98 -2.53
CA PHE A 277 23.56 -13.21 -1.35
C PHE A 277 24.28 -14.10 -0.34
N LEU A 278 25.28 -13.54 0.34
CA LEU A 278 26.03 -14.23 1.40
C LEU A 278 26.20 -13.30 2.59
N ARG A 279 25.87 -13.81 3.77
CA ARG A 279 26.23 -13.15 5.02
C ARG A 279 27.73 -13.34 5.29
N MET A 280 28.47 -12.23 5.26
CA MET A 280 29.86 -12.16 5.67
C MET A 280 29.92 -11.92 7.18
N GLY A 281 30.25 -12.93 7.98
CA GLY A 281 30.38 -12.80 9.43
C GLY A 281 31.51 -11.84 9.81
N LYS A 282 31.18 -10.72 10.47
CA LYS A 282 32.14 -9.93 11.26
C LYS A 282 31.63 -9.79 12.69
N LEU A 283 32.55 -9.84 13.66
CA LEU A 283 32.28 -9.84 15.11
C LEU A 283 31.54 -8.59 15.63
N VAL A 284 31.48 -7.51 14.85
CA VAL A 284 30.96 -6.19 15.28
C VAL A 284 29.85 -5.64 14.37
N ALA A 285 29.73 -6.11 13.13
CA ALA A 285 28.69 -5.68 12.18
C ALA A 285 28.34 -6.84 11.23
N ALA A 286 27.06 -7.01 10.91
CA ALA A 286 26.64 -7.98 9.91
C ALA A 286 27.00 -7.46 8.51
N GLY A 287 27.87 -8.18 7.81
CA GLY A 287 28.23 -7.89 6.42
C GLY A 287 27.39 -8.74 5.47
N TYR A 288 27.00 -8.17 4.34
CA TYR A 288 26.31 -8.90 3.26
C TYR A 288 27.00 -8.63 1.93
N LEU A 289 27.21 -9.68 1.14
CA LEU A 289 27.67 -9.64 -0.23
C LEU A 289 26.50 -10.00 -1.13
N LEU A 290 26.11 -9.10 -2.03
CA LEU A 290 25.11 -9.34 -3.06
C LEU A 290 25.81 -9.44 -4.41
N CYS A 291 25.47 -10.46 -5.20
CA CYS A 291 26.01 -10.71 -6.53
C CYS A 291 24.87 -10.67 -7.54
N TYR A 292 24.95 -9.72 -8.46
CA TYR A 292 24.00 -9.49 -9.54
C TYR A 292 24.65 -9.93 -10.84
N PRO A 293 24.21 -11.02 -11.48
CA PRO A 293 24.62 -11.30 -12.85
C PRO A 293 24.03 -10.22 -13.76
N VAL A 294 24.87 -9.70 -14.65
CA VAL A 294 24.52 -8.58 -15.54
C VAL A 294 25.08 -8.88 -16.93
N GLY A 295 24.24 -8.80 -17.95
CA GLY A 295 24.57 -9.19 -19.31
C GLY A 295 24.95 -10.66 -19.40
N LYS A 296 25.75 -11.01 -20.41
CA LYS A 296 26.25 -12.37 -20.61
C LYS A 296 27.58 -12.62 -19.90
N ASP A 297 28.33 -11.56 -19.62
CA ASP A 297 29.74 -11.65 -19.27
C ASP A 297 30.08 -11.01 -17.92
N PHE A 298 29.13 -10.40 -17.19
CA PHE A 298 29.45 -9.63 -15.99
C PHE A 298 28.72 -10.10 -14.74
N VAL A 299 29.35 -9.85 -13.59
CA VAL A 299 28.70 -9.88 -12.28
C VAL A 299 29.06 -8.59 -11.54
N VAL A 300 28.05 -7.90 -11.03
CA VAL A 300 28.20 -6.78 -10.12
C VAL A 300 28.09 -7.29 -8.69
N THR A 301 29.06 -6.94 -7.85
CA THR A 301 28.99 -7.22 -6.42
C THR A 301 28.76 -5.95 -5.63
N VAL A 302 27.88 -5.99 -4.63
CA VAL A 302 27.63 -4.91 -3.67
C VAL A 302 27.81 -5.44 -2.25
N HIS A 303 28.62 -4.74 -1.46
CA HIS A 303 28.91 -5.07 -0.07
C HIS A 303 28.18 -4.12 0.85
N LEU A 304 27.32 -4.66 1.71
CA LEU A 304 26.59 -3.92 2.73
C LEU A 304 27.13 -4.25 4.12
N ALA A 305 27.05 -3.28 5.03
CA ALA A 305 27.31 -3.51 6.46
C ALA A 305 26.25 -2.81 7.31
N GLY A 306 25.78 -3.50 8.35
CA GLY A 306 24.76 -3.00 9.28
C GLY A 306 24.79 -3.72 10.63
N ALA A 307 23.90 -3.32 11.52
CA ALA A 307 23.92 -3.74 12.93
C ALA A 307 23.17 -5.05 13.22
N ARG A 308 22.22 -5.45 12.36
CA ARG A 308 21.33 -6.61 12.59
C ARG A 308 21.39 -7.63 11.46
N THR A 309 20.98 -8.85 11.72
CA THR A 309 20.73 -9.83 10.65
C THR A 309 19.54 -9.41 9.79
N VAL A 310 19.62 -9.74 8.51
CA VAL A 310 18.62 -9.49 7.47
C VAL A 310 17.98 -10.82 7.06
N THR A 311 16.67 -10.83 6.89
CA THR A 311 15.89 -12.00 6.44
C THR A 311 15.90 -12.13 4.90
N ASP A 312 15.53 -13.30 4.38
CA ASP A 312 15.43 -13.51 2.93
C ASP A 312 14.34 -12.63 2.29
N GLU A 313 13.25 -12.34 3.01
CA GLU A 313 12.19 -11.42 2.57
C GLU A 313 12.73 -9.99 2.40
N GLU A 314 13.50 -9.51 3.37
CA GLU A 314 14.13 -8.19 3.31
C GLU A 314 15.16 -8.08 2.17
N LEU A 315 15.88 -9.17 1.89
CA LEU A 315 16.78 -9.24 0.74
C LEU A 315 16.01 -9.25 -0.59
N GLY A 316 14.83 -9.88 -0.64
CA GLY A 316 13.91 -9.80 -1.78
C GLY A 316 13.42 -8.38 -2.04
N ILE A 317 13.02 -7.66 -0.99
CA ILE A 317 12.62 -6.24 -1.10
C ILE A 317 13.79 -5.37 -1.56
N LEU A 318 15.01 -5.64 -1.06
CA LEU A 318 16.22 -4.93 -1.47
C LEU A 318 16.56 -5.16 -2.96
N ALA A 319 16.41 -6.40 -3.43
CA ALA A 319 16.58 -6.78 -4.82
C ALA A 319 15.58 -6.04 -5.72
N GLU A 320 14.29 -6.07 -5.36
CA GLU A 320 13.24 -5.36 -6.08
C GLU A 320 13.50 -3.85 -6.12
N ARG A 321 13.92 -3.26 -4.99
CA ARG A 321 14.27 -1.83 -4.88
C ARG A 321 15.34 -1.41 -5.89
N ASN A 322 16.33 -2.27 -6.14
CA ASN A 322 17.48 -1.98 -6.98
C ASN A 322 17.38 -2.59 -8.39
N SER A 323 16.25 -3.20 -8.75
CA SER A 323 16.02 -3.82 -10.07
C SER A 323 16.28 -2.83 -11.21
N GLU A 324 15.61 -1.67 -11.20
CA GLU A 324 15.74 -0.65 -12.25
C GLU A 324 17.18 -0.10 -12.39
N LEU A 325 17.92 -0.02 -11.27
CA LEU A 325 19.34 0.32 -11.29
C LEU A 325 20.15 -0.77 -11.99
N MET A 326 19.92 -2.03 -11.65
CA MET A 326 20.63 -3.16 -12.25
C MET A 326 20.27 -3.35 -13.73
N ASP A 327 19.03 -3.08 -14.13
CA ASP A 327 18.60 -3.06 -15.52
C ASP A 327 19.31 -1.95 -16.30
N THR A 328 19.46 -0.78 -15.69
CA THR A 328 20.25 0.33 -16.27
C THR A 328 21.71 -0.07 -16.48
N VAL A 329 22.32 -0.72 -15.48
CA VAL A 329 23.69 -1.23 -15.57
C VAL A 329 23.80 -2.32 -16.64
N ASN A 330 22.82 -3.21 -16.75
CA ASN A 330 22.73 -4.24 -17.78
C ASN A 330 22.74 -3.65 -19.19
N TYR A 331 21.89 -2.65 -19.42
CA TYR A 331 21.83 -1.94 -20.69
C TYR A 331 23.17 -1.27 -21.03
N LEU A 332 23.81 -0.61 -20.07
CA LEU A 332 25.11 0.04 -20.27
C LEU A 332 26.25 -0.94 -20.58
N LEU A 333 26.15 -2.19 -20.10
CA LEU A 333 27.12 -3.26 -20.36
C LEU A 333 26.80 -4.07 -21.62
N GLY A 334 25.79 -3.66 -22.41
CA GLY A 334 25.44 -4.30 -23.67
C GLY A 334 24.55 -5.54 -23.53
N GLY A 335 23.85 -5.69 -22.41
CA GLY A 335 22.78 -6.67 -22.27
C GLY A 335 21.50 -6.20 -22.96
N ASP A 336 20.81 -7.11 -23.65
CA ASP A 336 19.45 -6.85 -24.15
C ASP A 336 18.51 -6.70 -22.94
N SER A 337 17.67 -5.65 -22.94
CA SER A 337 16.54 -5.54 -22.02
C SER A 337 15.51 -6.63 -22.38
N GLN A 338 15.24 -7.56 -21.45
CA GLN A 338 14.18 -8.55 -21.61
C GLN A 338 12.80 -7.96 -21.33
#